data_AF-A0A9D1H9A1-F1
#
_entry.id   AF-A0A9D1H9A1-F1
#
_cell.length_a   1.000
_cell.length_b   1.000
_cell.length_c   1.000
_cell.angle_alpha   90.00
_cell.angle_beta   90.00
_cell.angle_gamma   90.00
#
_symmetry.space_group_name_H-M   'P 1'
#
loop_
_entity.id
_entity.type
_entity.pdbx_description
1 polymer ?
#
loop_
_entity_poly.entity_id
_entity_poly.type
_entity_poly.pdbx_seq_one_letter_code
_entity_poly.pdbx_strand_id
1 'polypeptide(L)'
;VLGSAENLLENSVLRSVRFDGNMLYYTLYGYDGQVYQLDLSDPAHLPSASAASDEEEALYSIHGEGNYVIRLTGQKGHTQMALTLGLLGVEMDRVTISVEGGYNESDISLQYLGDGLVCLIYQQGDVDICKVYQTGKSGLKELISVTVSATENAHGYLQDGQFFLITSQRTMIYDGQTGEAVSIIDQTP
;
A
#
# COMPACT_ATOMS: atom_id res chain seq x y z
N VAL A 1 37.77 -11.85 -4.26
CA VAL A 1 37.45 -11.12 -3.03
C VAL A 1 36.08 -10.50 -3.27
N LEU A 2 35.04 -10.96 -2.57
CA LEU A 2 33.73 -10.32 -2.63
C LEU A 2 33.89 -8.95 -1.95
N GLY A 3 33.49 -7.85 -2.62
CA GLY A 3 33.59 -6.51 -2.07
C GLY A 3 32.88 -6.42 -0.72
N SER A 4 33.57 -5.93 0.31
CA SER A 4 32.93 -5.69 1.59
C SER A 4 32.08 -4.43 1.47
N ALA A 5 30.79 -4.55 1.77
CA ALA A 5 29.87 -3.43 1.84
C ALA A 5 30.04 -2.68 3.18
N GLU A 6 31.28 -2.32 3.53
CA GLU A 6 31.64 -1.66 4.80
C GLU A 6 31.11 -0.22 4.92
N ASN A 7 30.58 0.34 3.84
CA ASN A 7 29.91 1.65 3.85
C ASN A 7 28.39 1.58 4.05
N LEU A 8 27.84 0.40 4.33
CA LEU A 8 26.45 0.27 4.78
C LEU A 8 26.35 0.80 6.21
N LEU A 9 26.10 2.10 6.34
CA LEU A 9 25.66 2.84 7.55
C LEU A 9 25.89 2.06 8.86
N GLU A 10 27.07 2.22 9.45
CA GLU A 10 27.47 1.54 10.69
C GLU A 10 26.33 1.52 11.73
N ASN A 11 26.08 0.35 12.34
CA ASN A 11 25.07 0.11 13.38
C ASN A 11 23.60 0.10 12.93
N SER A 12 23.33 -0.10 11.64
CA SER A 12 21.95 -0.27 11.14
C SER A 12 21.55 -1.74 11.02
N VAL A 13 20.31 -2.07 11.35
CA VAL A 13 19.75 -3.43 11.19
C VAL A 13 19.02 -3.51 9.85
N LEU A 14 19.44 -4.44 8.99
CA LEU A 14 18.79 -4.73 7.72
C LEU A 14 17.35 -5.21 7.93
N ARG A 15 16.38 -4.55 7.29
CA ARG A 15 14.94 -4.88 7.40
C ARG A 15 14.48 -5.72 6.22
N SER A 16 14.53 -5.16 5.00
CA SER A 16 14.18 -5.87 3.78
C SER A 16 15.32 -5.85 2.78
N VAL A 17 15.35 -6.87 1.92
CA VAL A 17 16.27 -7.00 0.78
C VAL A 17 15.50 -7.53 -0.41
N ARG A 18 15.67 -6.88 -1.57
CA ARG A 18 15.15 -7.35 -2.86
C ARG A 18 16.23 -7.21 -3.93
N PHE A 19 16.28 -8.15 -4.86
CA PHE A 19 17.10 -8.03 -6.07
C PHE A 19 16.21 -7.86 -7.31
N ASP A 20 16.57 -6.93 -8.18
CA ASP A 20 16.01 -6.80 -9.53
C ASP A 20 17.15 -6.69 -10.55
N GLY A 21 17.42 -7.77 -11.26
CA GLY A 21 18.61 -7.88 -12.10
C GLY A 21 19.90 -7.64 -11.30
N ASN A 22 20.64 -6.58 -11.67
CA ASN A 22 21.87 -6.18 -10.99
C ASN A 22 21.62 -5.21 -9.82
N MET A 23 20.38 -4.82 -9.55
CA MET A 23 20.06 -3.87 -8.48
C MET A 23 19.73 -4.60 -7.17
N LEU A 24 20.41 -4.23 -6.09
CA LEU A 24 20.05 -4.55 -4.72
C LEU A 24 19.25 -3.40 -4.12
N TYR A 25 18.04 -3.67 -3.69
CA TYR A 25 17.22 -2.76 -2.88
C TYR A 25 17.22 -3.23 -1.44
N TYR A 26 17.35 -2.31 -0.49
CA TYR A 26 17.29 -2.64 0.92
C TYR A 26 16.73 -1.51 1.78
N THR A 27 16.21 -1.88 2.94
CA THR A 27 15.74 -0.95 3.98
C THR A 27 16.41 -1.27 5.31
N LEU A 28 16.47 -0.29 6.21
CA LEU A 28 17.11 -0.41 7.52
C LEU A 28 16.09 -0.07 8.62
N TYR A 29 16.05 -0.86 9.70
CA TYR A 29 15.22 -0.55 10.87
C TYR A 29 15.72 0.72 11.58
N GLY A 30 14.80 1.60 11.96
CA GLY A 30 15.09 2.83 12.72
C GLY A 30 15.72 3.96 11.90
N TYR A 31 15.96 3.74 10.61
CA TYR A 31 16.51 4.71 9.68
C TYR A 31 15.37 5.16 8.76
N ASP A 32 14.87 6.39 8.97
CA ASP A 32 13.95 7.26 8.17
C ASP A 32 12.86 6.66 7.24
N GLY A 33 12.70 5.35 7.20
CA GLY A 33 11.94 4.58 6.23
C GLY A 33 12.61 4.40 4.86
N GLN A 34 13.67 5.13 4.50
CA GLN A 34 14.23 5.21 3.14
C GLN A 34 14.64 3.85 2.57
N VAL A 35 14.14 3.55 1.37
CA VAL A 35 14.61 2.43 0.57
C VAL A 35 15.87 2.89 -0.17
N TYR A 36 16.93 2.11 -0.03
CA TYR A 36 18.19 2.32 -0.69
C TYR A 36 18.35 1.34 -1.83
N GLN A 37 18.95 1.81 -2.93
CA GLN A 37 19.34 0.98 -4.05
C GLN A 37 20.86 1.02 -4.25
N LEU A 38 21.41 -0.13 -4.64
CA LEU A 38 22.82 -0.34 -4.93
C LEU A 38 22.94 -1.14 -6.24
N ASP A 39 23.66 -0.59 -7.22
CA ASP A 39 23.97 -1.30 -8.47
C ASP A 39 25.16 -2.25 -8.25
N LEU A 40 24.91 -3.55 -8.47
CA LEU A 40 25.88 -4.64 -8.36
C LEU A 40 26.47 -5.05 -9.71
N SER A 41 26.29 -4.25 -10.77
CA SER A 41 26.83 -4.53 -12.10
C SER A 41 28.36 -4.65 -12.13
N ASP A 42 29.06 -3.94 -11.23
CA ASP A 42 30.50 -4.10 -10.97
C ASP A 42 30.76 -4.37 -9.48
N PRO A 43 30.76 -5.64 -9.04
CA PRO A 43 30.98 -6.00 -7.64
C PRO A 43 32.38 -5.65 -7.11
N ALA A 44 33.34 -5.34 -7.98
CA ALA A 44 34.69 -4.92 -7.59
C ALA A 44 34.74 -3.43 -7.22
N HIS A 45 33.76 -2.64 -7.69
CA HIS A 45 33.67 -1.20 -7.48
C HIS A 45 32.24 -0.79 -7.12
N LEU A 46 31.72 -1.35 -6.03
CA LEU A 46 30.37 -1.02 -5.57
C LEU A 46 30.23 0.48 -5.30
N PRO A 47 29.24 1.16 -5.92
CA PRO A 47 28.97 2.56 -5.65
C PRO A 47 28.42 2.75 -4.23
N SER A 48 28.30 4.00 -3.78
CA SER A 48 27.48 4.30 -2.60
C SER A 48 26.01 4.00 -2.89
N ALA A 49 25.30 3.46 -1.90
CA ALA A 49 23.87 3.31 -2.02
C ALA A 49 23.19 4.68 -2.16
N SER A 50 22.15 4.74 -2.99
CA SER A 50 21.35 5.94 -3.25
C SER A 50 19.90 5.70 -2.85
N ALA A 51 19.13 6.76 -2.59
CA ALA A 51 17.69 6.61 -2.42
C ALA A 51 17.11 5.96 -3.69
N ALA A 52 16.30 4.92 -3.51
CA ALA A 52 15.63 4.24 -4.61
C ALA A 52 14.64 5.17 -5.31
N SER A 53 14.37 4.89 -6.59
CA SER A 53 13.34 5.61 -7.36
C SER A 53 11.95 5.42 -6.74
N ASP A 54 11.02 6.34 -7.02
CA ASP A 54 9.67 6.36 -6.42
C ASP A 54 8.88 5.02 -6.48
N GLU A 55 9.17 4.07 -7.38
CA GLU A 55 8.65 2.70 -7.27
C GLU A 55 9.65 1.81 -6.52
N GLU A 56 9.46 1.69 -5.20
CA GLU A 56 10.46 1.05 -4.35
C GLU A 56 10.13 -0.43 -4.08
N GLU A 57 8.85 -0.81 -3.95
CA GLU A 57 8.47 -2.19 -3.61
C GLU A 57 7.05 -2.53 -4.09
N ALA A 58 6.81 -3.75 -4.58
CA ALA A 58 5.45 -4.24 -4.78
C ALA A 58 4.94 -4.78 -3.44
N LEU A 59 3.91 -4.15 -2.87
CA LEU A 59 3.28 -4.59 -1.62
C LEU A 59 2.18 -5.62 -1.92
N TYR A 60 1.29 -5.27 -2.85
CA TYR A 60 0.16 -6.10 -3.23
C TYR A 60 -0.13 -6.01 -4.73
N SER A 61 -0.67 -7.08 -5.28
CA SER A 61 -1.21 -7.14 -6.63
C SER A 61 -2.48 -7.97 -6.64
N ILE A 62 -3.59 -7.39 -7.03
CA ILE A 62 -4.89 -8.04 -7.11
C ILE A 62 -5.46 -7.91 -8.52
N HIS A 63 -6.25 -8.90 -8.95
CA HIS A 63 -6.94 -8.89 -10.23
C HIS A 63 -8.38 -8.43 -10.03
N GLY A 64 -8.78 -7.43 -10.82
CA GLY A 64 -10.16 -7.00 -10.94
C GLY A 64 -10.83 -7.61 -12.17
N GLU A 65 -12.12 -7.31 -12.35
CA GLU A 65 -12.86 -7.70 -13.56
C GLU A 65 -12.25 -7.09 -14.83
N GLY A 66 -12.57 -7.65 -16.00
CA GLY A 66 -12.19 -7.04 -17.28
C GLY A 66 -10.68 -6.96 -17.56
N ASN A 67 -9.86 -7.79 -16.89
CA ASN A 67 -8.39 -7.78 -16.94
C ASN A 67 -7.74 -6.54 -16.30
N TYR A 68 -8.45 -5.86 -15.41
CA TYR A 68 -7.82 -4.86 -14.55
C TYR A 68 -6.83 -5.51 -13.59
N VAL A 69 -5.68 -4.88 -13.42
CA VAL A 69 -4.69 -5.24 -12.39
C VAL A 69 -4.56 -4.03 -11.48
N ILE A 70 -4.72 -4.23 -10.18
CA ILE A 70 -4.52 -3.18 -9.19
C ILE A 70 -3.30 -3.53 -8.37
N ARG A 71 -2.32 -2.62 -8.37
CA ARG A 71 -1.04 -2.80 -7.71
C ARG A 71 -0.87 -1.72 -6.66
N LEU A 72 -0.52 -2.13 -5.45
CA LEU A 72 -0.07 -1.21 -4.42
C LEU A 72 1.45 -1.33 -4.31
N THR A 73 2.15 -0.22 -4.47
CA THR A 73 3.61 -0.16 -4.36
C THR A 73 4.04 0.80 -3.26
N GLY A 74 5.09 0.46 -2.54
CA GLY A 74 5.81 1.34 -1.63
C GLY A 74 6.61 2.41 -2.37
N GLN A 75 6.68 3.60 -1.78
CA GLN A 75 7.42 4.75 -2.30
C GLN A 75 8.03 5.59 -1.16
N LYS A 76 9.05 6.39 -1.50
CA LYS A 76 9.68 7.41 -0.66
C LYS A 76 10.00 6.93 0.75
N GLY A 77 10.64 5.79 0.84
CA GLY A 77 11.05 5.26 2.11
C GLY A 77 9.89 4.88 3.02
N HIS A 78 8.97 4.06 2.54
CA HIS A 78 7.81 3.62 3.32
C HIS A 78 6.88 4.73 3.84
N THR A 79 7.05 5.98 3.40
CA THR A 79 6.18 7.11 3.79
C THR A 79 5.10 7.41 2.75
N GLN A 80 5.17 6.76 1.59
CA GLN A 80 4.17 6.87 0.54
C GLN A 80 3.85 5.51 -0.06
N MET A 81 2.61 5.36 -0.50
CA MET A 81 2.18 4.24 -1.33
C MET A 81 1.62 4.79 -2.64
N ALA A 82 1.72 4.02 -3.71
CA ALA A 82 0.99 4.28 -4.95
C ALA A 82 0.05 3.13 -5.26
N LEU A 83 -1.23 3.45 -5.38
CA LEU A 83 -2.25 2.54 -5.90
C LEU A 83 -2.38 2.77 -7.40
N THR A 84 -1.98 1.79 -8.18
CA THR A 84 -1.94 1.87 -9.65
C THR A 84 -2.98 0.94 -10.24
N LEU A 85 -3.78 1.45 -11.18
CA LEU A 85 -4.71 0.67 -11.99
C LEU A 85 -4.09 0.44 -13.36
N GLY A 86 -3.95 -0.82 -13.77
CA GLY A 86 -3.50 -1.23 -15.08
C GLY A 86 -4.58 -2.00 -15.85
N LEU A 87 -4.55 -1.91 -17.18
CA LEU A 87 -5.38 -2.71 -18.09
C LEU A 87 -4.49 -3.28 -19.19
N LEU A 88 -4.43 -4.62 -19.31
CA LEU A 88 -3.63 -5.31 -20.34
C LEU A 88 -2.15 -4.85 -20.38
N GLY A 89 -1.56 -4.55 -19.22
CA GLY A 89 -0.17 -4.12 -19.10
C GLY A 89 0.06 -2.61 -19.34
N VAL A 90 -1.00 -1.83 -19.53
CA VAL A 90 -0.93 -0.36 -19.64
C VAL A 90 -1.42 0.26 -18.34
N GLU A 91 -0.63 1.17 -17.76
CA GLU A 91 -1.09 2.01 -16.63
C GLU A 91 -2.22 2.92 -17.10
N MET A 92 -3.36 2.82 -16.44
CA MET A 92 -4.56 3.61 -16.70
C MET A 92 -4.64 4.83 -15.79
N ASP A 93 -4.30 4.65 -14.52
CA ASP A 93 -4.34 5.70 -13.50
C ASP A 93 -3.50 5.31 -12.28
N ARG A 94 -3.15 6.30 -11.47
CA ARG A 94 -2.32 6.16 -10.28
C ARG A 94 -2.71 7.17 -9.21
N VAL A 95 -2.94 6.69 -8.00
CA VAL A 95 -3.20 7.50 -6.81
C VAL A 95 -2.02 7.36 -5.85
N THR A 96 -1.41 8.48 -5.47
CA THR A 96 -0.39 8.52 -4.40
C THR A 96 -1.06 8.76 -3.05
N ILE A 97 -0.64 7.98 -2.07
CA ILE A 97 -1.16 7.96 -0.70
C ILE A 97 0.00 8.26 0.23
N SER A 98 -0.06 9.37 0.96
CA SER A 98 0.94 9.69 1.99
C SER A 98 0.56 9.01 3.30
N VAL A 99 1.52 8.35 3.94
CA VAL A 99 1.37 7.73 5.26
C VAL A 99 2.37 8.39 6.21
N GLU A 100 1.89 9.35 6.99
CA GLU A 100 2.73 10.08 7.94
C GLU A 100 3.29 9.13 9.01
N GLY A 101 4.61 9.19 9.24
CA GLY A 101 5.30 8.27 10.15
C GLY A 101 5.66 6.91 9.53
N GLY A 102 5.22 6.64 8.30
CA GLY A 102 5.49 5.44 7.53
C GLY A 102 4.45 4.34 7.72
N TYR A 103 4.38 3.41 6.75
CA TYR A 103 3.51 2.25 6.82
C TYR A 103 4.25 0.99 7.25
N ASN A 104 3.48 0.03 7.76
CA ASN A 104 3.90 -1.33 8.01
C ASN A 104 3.07 -2.29 7.15
N GLU A 105 3.73 -3.20 6.41
CA GLU A 105 3.04 -4.08 5.46
C GLU A 105 2.00 -4.99 6.12
N SER A 106 2.24 -5.40 7.38
CA SER A 106 1.30 -6.25 8.14
C SER A 106 -0.03 -5.57 8.43
N ASP A 107 -0.04 -4.23 8.40
CA ASP A 107 -1.17 -3.40 8.77
C ASP A 107 -1.87 -2.85 7.51
N ILE A 108 -1.50 -3.36 6.33
CA ILE A 108 -2.11 -3.05 5.04
C ILE A 108 -2.95 -4.23 4.58
N SER A 109 -4.17 -3.93 4.12
CA SER A 109 -5.04 -4.86 3.41
C SER A 109 -5.50 -4.23 2.10
N LEU A 110 -5.30 -4.95 0.99
CA LEU A 110 -5.81 -4.57 -0.32
C LEU A 110 -6.70 -5.68 -0.87
N GLN A 111 -7.95 -5.36 -1.17
CA GLN A 111 -8.94 -6.33 -1.61
C GLN A 111 -9.77 -5.82 -2.79
N TYR A 112 -9.97 -6.69 -3.80
CA TYR A 112 -11.00 -6.49 -4.81
C TYR A 112 -12.34 -6.97 -4.24
N LEU A 113 -13.33 -6.08 -4.19
CA LEU A 113 -14.63 -6.36 -3.58
C LEU A 113 -15.66 -6.92 -4.57
N GLY A 114 -15.38 -6.88 -5.88
CA GLY A 114 -16.40 -7.07 -6.93
C GLY A 114 -16.94 -5.74 -7.44
N ASP A 115 -17.66 -5.77 -8.56
CA ASP A 115 -18.33 -4.61 -9.17
C ASP A 115 -17.38 -3.42 -9.47
N GLY A 116 -16.11 -3.74 -9.73
CA GLY A 116 -15.06 -2.76 -9.96
C GLY A 116 -14.63 -2.00 -8.71
N LEU A 117 -15.01 -2.41 -7.51
CA LEU A 117 -14.61 -1.77 -6.25
C LEU A 117 -13.34 -2.39 -5.67
N VAL A 118 -12.44 -1.54 -5.19
CA VAL A 118 -11.21 -1.92 -4.47
C VAL A 118 -11.20 -1.26 -3.10
N CYS A 119 -11.02 -2.07 -2.06
CA CYS A 119 -10.83 -1.62 -0.69
C CYS A 119 -9.34 -1.63 -0.34
N LEU A 120 -8.85 -0.52 0.17
CA LEU A 120 -7.53 -0.39 0.78
C LEU A 120 -7.72 0.05 2.22
N ILE A 121 -7.23 -0.77 3.15
CA ILE A 121 -7.13 -0.42 4.57
C ILE A 121 -5.65 -0.37 4.93
N TYR A 122 -5.22 0.69 5.59
CA TYR A 122 -3.85 0.82 6.11
C TYR A 122 -3.85 1.58 7.43
N GLN A 123 -2.93 1.23 8.31
CA GLN A 123 -2.75 1.95 9.57
C GLN A 123 -1.87 3.20 9.39
N GLN A 124 -2.26 4.30 10.04
CA GLN A 124 -1.47 5.52 10.18
C GLN A 124 -1.53 5.99 11.63
N GLY A 125 -0.44 5.82 12.38
CA GLY A 125 -0.44 6.12 13.82
C GLY A 125 -1.35 5.17 14.60
N ASP A 126 -2.34 5.72 15.30
CA ASP A 126 -3.32 5.00 16.13
C ASP A 126 -4.67 4.74 15.43
N VAL A 127 -4.75 5.03 14.12
CA VAL A 127 -5.97 4.86 13.33
C VAL A 127 -5.76 3.97 12.10
N ASP A 128 -6.81 3.24 11.73
CA ASP A 128 -6.95 2.61 10.42
C ASP A 128 -7.64 3.59 9.47
N ILE A 129 -7.08 3.75 8.29
CA ILE A 129 -7.67 4.50 7.18
C ILE A 129 -8.20 3.49 6.18
N CYS A 130 -9.51 3.49 5.98
CA CYS A 130 -10.20 2.71 4.96
C CYS A 130 -10.56 3.61 3.77
N LYS A 131 -10.10 3.23 2.58
CA LYS A 131 -10.45 3.88 1.32
C LYS A 131 -11.07 2.86 0.36
N VAL A 132 -12.17 3.24 -0.29
CA VAL A 132 -12.78 2.45 -1.37
C VAL A 132 -12.70 3.23 -2.67
N TYR A 133 -12.16 2.59 -3.70
CA TYR A 133 -12.01 3.14 -5.03
C TYR A 133 -12.90 2.39 -6.02
N GLN A 134 -13.60 3.13 -6.87
CA GLN A 134 -14.16 2.61 -8.10
C GLN A 134 -13.06 2.56 -9.17
N THR A 135 -12.83 1.37 -9.68
CA THR A 135 -11.98 1.13 -10.86
C THR A 135 -12.83 1.17 -12.12
N GLY A 136 -12.22 1.61 -13.22
CA GLY A 136 -12.84 1.54 -14.53
C GLY A 136 -11.98 2.20 -15.60
N LYS A 137 -12.55 2.37 -16.79
CA LYS A 137 -11.85 3.01 -17.93
C LYS A 137 -11.43 4.45 -17.62
N SER A 138 -12.14 5.12 -16.71
CA SER A 138 -11.85 6.48 -16.28
C SER A 138 -10.78 6.58 -15.18
N GLY A 139 -10.20 5.46 -14.75
CA GLY A 139 -9.17 5.43 -13.72
C GLY A 139 -9.68 4.95 -12.35
N LEU A 140 -9.03 5.44 -11.30
CA LEU A 140 -9.34 5.21 -9.89
C LEU A 140 -10.11 6.42 -9.34
N LYS A 141 -11.39 6.21 -8.98
CA LYS A 141 -12.18 7.23 -8.30
C LYS A 141 -12.38 6.84 -6.85
N GLU A 142 -11.86 7.63 -5.91
CA GLU A 142 -12.18 7.48 -4.50
C GLU A 142 -13.68 7.73 -4.27
N LEU A 143 -14.36 6.79 -3.63
CA LEU A 143 -15.77 6.89 -3.23
C LEU A 143 -15.91 7.07 -1.73
N ILE A 144 -15.12 6.34 -0.95
CA ILE A 144 -15.22 6.29 0.51
C ILE A 144 -13.83 6.52 1.08
N SER A 145 -13.72 7.38 2.09
CA SER A 145 -12.51 7.58 2.90
C SER A 145 -12.93 7.76 4.35
N VAL A 146 -12.63 6.77 5.19
CA VAL A 146 -13.10 6.69 6.58
C VAL A 146 -11.92 6.36 7.48
N THR A 147 -11.93 6.95 8.67
CA THR A 147 -10.92 6.72 9.70
C THR A 147 -11.58 6.08 10.92
N VAL A 148 -11.00 5.01 11.42
CA VAL A 148 -11.42 4.34 12.66
C VAL A 148 -10.21 4.09 13.55
N SER A 149 -10.44 3.85 14.85
CA SER A 149 -9.32 3.50 15.73
C SER A 149 -8.72 2.16 15.31
N ALA A 150 -7.39 2.06 15.24
CA ALA A 150 -6.69 0.84 14.86
C ALA A 150 -6.97 -0.32 15.82
N THR A 151 -7.29 0.01 17.08
CA THR A 151 -7.72 -1.00 18.08
C THR A 151 -9.06 -1.64 17.75
N GLU A 152 -9.87 -1.04 16.87
CA GLU A 152 -11.16 -1.60 16.50
C GLU A 152 -11.05 -2.74 15.46
N ASN A 153 -9.88 -2.92 14.81
CA ASN A 153 -9.61 -3.92 13.75
C ASN A 153 -10.60 -3.85 12.59
N ALA A 154 -10.38 -2.92 11.65
CA ALA A 154 -11.31 -2.67 10.57
C ALA A 154 -11.26 -3.73 9.44
N HIS A 155 -12.42 -4.19 8.99
CA HIS A 155 -12.57 -5.08 7.83
C HIS A 155 -13.68 -4.59 6.91
N GLY A 156 -13.40 -4.59 5.60
CA GLY A 156 -14.34 -4.15 4.56
C GLY A 156 -14.87 -5.33 3.73
N TYR A 157 -16.16 -5.32 3.40
CA TYR A 157 -16.74 -6.22 2.39
C TYR A 157 -17.91 -5.55 1.65
N LEU A 158 -18.25 -6.10 0.49
CA LEU A 158 -19.37 -5.66 -0.33
C LEU A 158 -20.47 -6.71 -0.30
N GLN A 159 -21.71 -6.28 -0.06
CA GLN A 159 -22.89 -7.13 -0.13
C GLN A 159 -24.09 -6.31 -0.62
N ASP A 160 -24.84 -6.85 -1.59
CA ASP A 160 -26.07 -6.26 -2.11
C ASP A 160 -25.92 -4.78 -2.54
N GLY A 161 -24.77 -4.43 -3.13
CA GLY A 161 -24.45 -3.07 -3.57
C GLY A 161 -24.08 -2.09 -2.44
N GLN A 162 -23.97 -2.57 -1.20
CA GLN A 162 -23.55 -1.79 -0.04
C GLN A 162 -22.17 -2.22 0.45
N PHE A 163 -21.33 -1.23 0.76
CA PHE A 163 -20.05 -1.46 1.42
C PHE A 163 -20.23 -1.42 2.93
N PHE A 164 -19.74 -2.45 3.60
CA PHE A 164 -19.77 -2.58 5.05
C PHE A 164 -18.34 -2.48 5.57
N LEU A 165 -18.10 -1.50 6.42
CA LEU A 165 -16.90 -1.40 7.24
C LEU A 165 -17.25 -1.90 8.65
N ILE A 166 -16.88 -3.14 8.93
CA ILE A 166 -17.06 -3.75 10.24
C ILE A 166 -15.82 -3.50 11.08
N THR A 167 -16.04 -3.08 12.31
CA THR A 167 -15.05 -3.06 13.38
C THR A 167 -15.59 -3.83 14.58
N SER A 168 -14.76 -4.03 15.60
CA SER A 168 -15.18 -4.61 16.89
C SER A 168 -16.12 -3.73 17.71
N GLN A 169 -16.35 -2.47 17.32
CA GLN A 169 -17.22 -1.54 18.04
C GLN A 169 -18.46 -1.16 17.25
N ARG A 170 -18.41 -1.23 15.92
CA ARG A 170 -19.50 -0.73 15.07
C ARG A 170 -19.44 -1.30 13.66
N THR A 171 -20.54 -1.15 12.96
CA THR A 171 -20.64 -1.40 11.53
C THR A 171 -21.11 -0.13 10.84
N MET A 172 -20.30 0.38 9.93
CA MET A 172 -20.64 1.53 9.10
C MET A 172 -20.99 1.03 7.71
N ILE A 173 -22.12 1.51 7.17
CA ILE A 173 -22.69 1.05 5.91
C ILE A 173 -22.71 2.22 4.96
N TYR A 174 -22.22 1.99 3.74
CA TYR A 174 -22.14 2.97 2.67
C TYR A 174 -22.79 2.42 1.41
N ASP A 175 -23.39 3.29 0.61
CA ASP A 175 -23.81 2.94 -0.74
C ASP A 175 -22.56 2.69 -1.60
N GLY A 176 -22.47 1.51 -2.23
CA GLY A 176 -21.28 1.10 -2.98
C GLY A 176 -21.09 1.88 -4.29
N GLN A 177 -22.13 2.54 -4.82
CA GLN A 177 -22.04 3.32 -6.06
C GLN A 177 -21.71 4.78 -5.80
N THR A 178 -22.33 5.38 -4.78
CA THR A 178 -22.18 6.81 -4.48
C THR A 178 -21.12 7.08 -3.42
N GLY A 179 -20.84 6.12 -2.55
CA GLY A 179 -20.00 6.28 -1.36
C GLY A 179 -20.71 6.99 -0.20
N GLU A 180 -22.00 7.32 -0.33
CA GLU A 180 -22.75 8.01 0.72
C GLU A 180 -22.99 7.10 1.93
N ALA A 181 -22.82 7.66 3.13
CA ALA A 181 -23.10 6.94 4.36
C ALA A 181 -24.61 6.66 4.49
N VAL A 182 -24.95 5.39 4.66
CA VAL A 182 -26.32 4.90 4.80
C VAL A 182 -26.69 4.77 6.28
N SER A 183 -25.82 4.15 7.08
CA SER A 183 -26.09 3.87 8.50
C SER A 183 -24.82 3.60 9.29
N ILE A 184 -24.91 3.79 10.61
CA ILE A 184 -23.93 3.34 11.58
C ILE A 184 -24.67 2.54 12.65
N ILE A 185 -24.19 1.33 12.94
CA ILE A 185 -24.76 0.41 13.93
C ILE A 185 -23.68 0.14 14.97
N ASP A 186 -23.87 0.64 16.19
CA ASP A 186 -22.96 0.35 17.29
C ASP A 186 -23.15 -1.09 17.78
N GLN A 187 -22.06 -1.80 18.01
CA GLN A 187 -22.07 -3.11 18.66
C GLN A 187 -22.22 -2.89 20.16
N THR A 188 -23.42 -3.08 20.68
CA THR A 188 -23.61 -3.10 22.14
C THR A 188 -22.89 -4.31 22.75
N PRO A 189 -22.18 -4.13 23.89
CA PRO A 189 -21.55 -5.24 24.62
C PRO A 189 -22.56 -6.24 25.19
#